data_AF-Q117F3-F1
#
_entry.id   AF-Q117F3-F1
#
_cell.length_a   1.000
_cell.length_b   1.000
_cell.length_c   1.000
_cell.angle_alpha   90.00
_cell.angle_beta   90.00
_cell.angle_gamma   90.00
#
_symmetry.space_group_name_H-M   'P 1'
#
loop_
_entity.id
_entity.type
_entity.pdbx_description
1 polymer ?
#
loop_
_entity_poly.entity_id
_entity_poly.type
_entity_poly.pdbx_seq_one_letter_code
_entity_poly.pdbx_strand_id
1 'polypeptide(L)'
;MSPAKLMATLATLFSLAGGQTEGFLESIFELMGIDLPVPEHSTLCRRLSKLNIKIRILLTTEAIHLVVDSTGVKVYGKGEWKTRIHGVGLGRTWRKLHLGVNEATGEIDKYNRLLYRFYHRLNINF
;
A
#
# COMPACT_ATOMS: atom_id res chain seq x y z
N MET A 1 -0.57 16.30 16.42
CA MET A 1 -0.25 15.25 15.41
C MET A 1 0.67 15.89 14.38
N SER A 2 1.77 15.25 13.96
CA SER A 2 2.67 15.86 12.96
C SER A 2 2.00 15.93 11.58
N PRO A 3 2.33 16.92 10.72
CA PRO A 3 1.74 17.05 9.38
C PRO A 3 1.89 15.79 8.52
N ALA A 4 3.06 15.14 8.59
CA ALA A 4 3.29 13.89 7.86
C ALA A 4 2.39 12.74 8.34
N LYS A 5 2.09 12.68 9.65
CA LYS A 5 1.18 11.67 10.20
C LYS A 5 -0.27 11.97 9.83
N LEU A 6 -0.66 13.24 9.82
CA LEU A 6 -1.96 13.67 9.33
C LEU A 6 -2.14 13.32 7.84
N MET A 7 -1.19 13.73 6.99
CA MET A 7 -1.19 13.43 5.56
C MET A 7 -1.31 11.93 5.29
N ALA A 8 -0.49 11.09 5.94
CA ALA A 8 -0.57 9.64 5.73
C ALA A 8 -1.91 9.03 6.20
N THR A 9 -2.49 9.60 7.26
CA THR A 9 -3.81 9.16 7.76
C THR A 9 -4.90 9.53 6.77
N LEU A 10 -4.89 10.75 6.23
CA LEU A 10 -5.85 11.21 5.21
C LEU A 10 -5.72 10.40 3.92
N ALA A 11 -4.49 10.17 3.45
CA ALA A 11 -4.23 9.33 2.27
C ALA A 11 -4.85 7.94 2.42
N THR A 12 -4.75 7.36 3.62
CA THR A 12 -5.29 6.03 3.92
C THR A 12 -6.80 6.03 4.05
N LEU A 13 -7.37 7.01 4.77
CA LEU A 13 -8.82 7.07 5.04
C LEU A 13 -9.64 7.39 3.79
N PHE A 14 -9.12 8.28 2.94
CA PHE A 14 -9.81 8.73 1.73
C PHE A 14 -9.29 8.05 0.45
N SER A 15 -8.36 7.10 0.58
CA SER A 15 -7.75 6.38 -0.56
C SER A 15 -7.18 7.33 -1.62
N LEU A 16 -6.59 8.45 -1.20
CA LEU A 16 -6.07 9.48 -2.10
C LEU A 16 -4.65 9.15 -2.56
N ALA A 17 -4.34 9.49 -3.82
CA ALA A 17 -2.97 9.48 -4.30
C ALA A 17 -2.12 10.55 -3.58
N GLY A 18 -0.82 10.39 -3.63
CA GLY A 18 0.14 11.26 -2.96
C GLY A 18 -0.04 12.76 -3.18
N GLY A 19 0.04 13.19 -4.44
CA GLY A 19 -0.14 14.59 -4.80
C GLY A 19 -1.56 15.11 -4.55
N GLN A 20 -2.57 14.24 -4.62
CA GLN A 20 -3.95 14.61 -4.24
C GLN A 20 -4.06 14.86 -2.74
N THR A 21 -3.38 14.04 -1.92
CA THR A 21 -3.38 14.20 -0.46
C THR A 21 -2.66 15.48 -0.05
N GLU A 22 -1.60 15.85 -0.78
CA GLU A 22 -0.84 17.09 -0.58
C GLU A 22 -1.74 18.31 -0.80
N GLY A 23 -2.33 18.45 -1.99
CA GLY A 23 -3.23 19.57 -2.30
C GLY A 23 -4.50 19.58 -1.44
N PHE A 24 -5.01 18.41 -1.04
CA PHE A 24 -6.13 18.33 -0.11
C PHE A 24 -5.76 18.85 1.28
N LEU A 25 -4.57 18.51 1.78
CA LEU A 25 -4.11 18.99 3.08
C LEU A 25 -3.79 20.50 3.05
N GLU A 26 -3.22 21.00 1.95
CA GLU A 26 -3.02 22.44 1.71
C GLU A 26 -4.36 23.19 1.76
N SER A 27 -5.37 22.68 1.04
CA SER A 27 -6.72 23.27 1.03
C SER A 27 -7.35 23.33 2.42
N ILE A 28 -7.13 22.31 3.26
CA ILE A 28 -7.60 22.30 4.65
C ILE A 28 -6.84 23.34 5.50
N PHE A 29 -5.52 23.42 5.36
CA PHE A 29 -4.72 24.37 6.13
C PHE A 29 -5.05 25.81 5.78
N GLU A 30 -5.24 26.12 4.49
CA GLU A 30 -5.71 27.41 4.01
C GLU A 30 -7.09 27.76 4.58
N LEU A 31 -8.04 26.84 4.50
CA LEU A 31 -9.39 27.04 5.05
C LEU A 31 -9.39 27.26 6.57
N MET A 32 -8.46 26.62 7.28
CA MET A 32 -8.30 26.76 8.74
C MET A 32 -7.43 27.96 9.14
N GLY A 33 -6.83 28.68 8.19
CA GLY A 33 -5.88 29.77 8.47
C GLY A 33 -4.61 29.30 9.19
N ILE A 34 -4.17 28.07 8.95
CA ILE A 34 -2.99 27.48 9.59
C ILE A 34 -1.75 27.69 8.71
N ASP A 35 -0.79 28.47 9.20
CA ASP A 35 0.52 28.65 8.56
C ASP A 35 1.49 27.53 8.98
N LEU A 36 1.28 26.33 8.43
CA LEU A 36 2.15 25.17 8.67
C LEU A 36 2.50 24.50 7.35
N PRO A 37 3.79 24.17 7.09
CA PRO A 37 4.17 23.58 5.82
C PRO A 37 3.59 22.17 5.66
N VAL A 38 2.99 21.92 4.50
CA VAL A 38 2.55 20.59 4.08
C VAL A 38 3.76 19.79 3.59
N PRO A 39 3.96 18.54 4.06
CA PRO A 39 5.04 17.70 3.54
C PRO A 39 4.77 17.30 2.09
N GLU A 40 5.78 17.43 1.24
CA GLU A 40 5.73 16.88 -0.11
C GLU A 40 5.53 15.35 -0.06
N HIS A 41 4.72 14.81 -0.97
CA HIS A 41 4.44 13.37 -1.02
C HIS A 41 5.72 12.52 -1.14
N SER A 42 6.75 12.97 -1.88
CA SER A 42 8.02 12.24 -2.00
C SER A 42 8.73 12.09 -0.64
N THR A 43 8.66 13.13 0.20
CA THR A 43 9.18 13.14 1.56
C THR A 43 8.39 12.18 2.45
N LEU A 44 7.06 12.15 2.30
CA LEU A 44 6.21 11.21 3.01
C LEU A 44 6.52 9.75 2.63
N CYS A 45 6.61 9.42 1.34
CA CYS A 45 6.94 8.07 0.86
C CYS A 45 8.23 7.53 1.48
N ARG A 46 9.29 8.36 1.51
CA ARG A 46 10.60 7.96 2.05
C ARG A 46 10.58 7.73 3.56
N ARG A 47 9.68 8.41 4.28
CA ARG A 47 9.55 8.33 5.74
C ARG A 47 8.46 7.38 6.20
N LEU A 48 7.59 6.93 5.31
CA LEU A 48 6.41 6.11 5.62
C LEU A 48 6.78 4.85 6.40
N SER A 49 7.88 4.19 6.04
CA SER A 49 8.38 2.99 6.74
C SER A 49 8.76 3.23 8.21
N LYS A 50 9.08 4.48 8.57
CA LYS A 50 9.41 4.90 9.94
C LYS A 50 8.22 5.51 10.67
N LEU A 51 7.11 5.75 9.96
CA LEU A 51 5.95 6.42 10.52
C LEU A 51 5.02 5.38 11.16
N ASN A 52 4.85 5.47 12.48
CA ASN A 52 3.90 4.61 13.19
C ASN A 52 2.47 5.12 12.99
N ILE A 53 1.81 4.63 11.94
CA ILE A 53 0.40 4.86 11.63
C ILE A 53 -0.36 3.61 12.05
N LYS A 54 -1.24 3.76 13.04
CA LYS A 54 -2.16 2.70 13.44
C LYS A 54 -3.40 2.80 12.54
N ILE A 55 -3.41 2.02 11.48
CA ILE A 55 -4.61 1.81 10.67
C ILE A 55 -5.43 0.76 11.43
N ARG A 56 -6.72 1.03 11.68
CA ARG A 56 -7.62 0.03 12.25
C ARG A 56 -7.82 -1.05 11.21
N ILE A 57 -7.29 -2.24 11.48
CA ILE A 57 -7.69 -3.45 10.79
C ILE A 57 -8.89 -3.97 11.57
N LEU A 58 -10.05 -4.04 10.93
CA LEU A 58 -11.22 -4.65 11.55
C LEU A 58 -10.97 -6.16 11.60
N LEU A 59 -10.69 -6.66 12.79
CA LEU A 59 -10.59 -8.09 13.01
C LEU A 59 -12.02 -8.62 13.06
N THR A 60 -12.38 -9.41 12.06
CA THR A 60 -13.60 -10.20 12.12
C THR A 60 -13.41 -11.35 13.11
N THR A 61 -14.36 -11.53 14.02
CA THR A 61 -14.37 -12.66 14.96
C THR A 61 -15.19 -13.83 14.46
N GLU A 62 -15.88 -13.65 13.33
CA GLU A 62 -16.78 -14.63 12.74
C GLU A 62 -16.11 -15.36 11.56
N ALA A 63 -16.69 -16.49 11.17
CA ALA A 63 -16.25 -17.20 9.98
C ALA A 63 -16.36 -16.28 8.75
N ILE A 64 -15.29 -16.22 7.95
CA ILE A 64 -15.26 -15.41 6.73
C ILE A 64 -15.14 -16.28 5.49
N HIS A 65 -15.80 -15.83 4.43
CA HIS A 65 -15.56 -16.30 3.08
C HIS A 65 -14.39 -15.51 2.49
N LEU A 66 -13.27 -16.20 2.28
CA LEU A 66 -12.03 -15.60 1.83
C LEU A 66 -11.81 -15.94 0.35
N VAL A 67 -11.80 -14.92 -0.49
CA VAL A 67 -11.45 -15.05 -1.91
C VAL A 67 -9.94 -14.90 -2.05
N VAL A 68 -9.32 -15.85 -2.75
CA VAL A 68 -7.87 -15.88 -2.97
C VAL A 68 -7.60 -15.66 -4.45
N ASP A 69 -6.73 -14.71 -4.75
CA ASP A 69 -6.21 -14.56 -6.11
C ASP A 69 -4.70 -14.31 -6.09
N SER A 70 -4.04 -14.72 -7.16
CA SER A 70 -2.62 -14.44 -7.40
C SER A 70 -2.49 -13.42 -8.51
N THR A 71 -2.00 -12.22 -8.19
CA THR A 71 -1.75 -11.18 -9.18
C THR A 71 -0.26 -11.05 -9.49
N GLY A 72 0.07 -10.85 -10.76
CA GLY A 72 1.44 -10.57 -11.20
C GLY A 72 1.78 -9.10 -10.98
N VAL A 73 2.61 -8.80 -9.98
CA VAL A 73 3.10 -7.44 -9.74
C VAL A 73 4.42 -7.24 -10.46
N LYS A 74 4.47 -6.18 -11.26
CA LYS A 74 5.72 -5.74 -11.87
C LYS A 74 6.50 -4.87 -10.91
N VAL A 75 7.72 -5.28 -10.58
CA VAL A 75 8.59 -4.50 -9.69
C VAL A 75 9.41 -3.54 -10.54
N TYR A 76 9.07 -2.25 -10.45
CA TYR A 76 9.84 -1.19 -11.07
C TYR A 76 11.03 -0.82 -10.19
N GLY A 77 12.21 -0.63 -10.80
CA GLY A 77 13.42 -0.28 -10.07
C GLY A 77 14.54 0.20 -10.99
N LYS A 78 15.70 0.48 -10.38
CA LYS A 78 16.90 1.01 -11.05
C LYS A 78 17.30 0.25 -12.31
N GLY A 79 17.06 -1.07 -12.33
CA GLY A 79 17.34 -1.94 -13.48
C GLY A 79 16.61 -1.51 -14.75
N GLU A 80 15.30 -1.27 -14.70
CA GLU A 80 14.52 -0.93 -15.90
C GLU A 80 14.87 0.45 -16.47
N TRP A 81 15.09 1.45 -15.60
CA TRP A 81 15.55 2.77 -16.02
C TRP A 81 16.93 2.67 -16.67
N LYS A 82 17.87 1.96 -16.02
CA LYS A 82 19.24 1.79 -16.54
C LYS A 82 19.25 1.05 -17.88
N THR A 83 18.43 0.02 -18.04
CA THR A 83 18.30 -0.72 -19.31
C THR A 83 17.68 0.15 -20.41
N ARG A 84 16.71 1.02 -20.09
CA ARG A 84 16.15 1.98 -21.06
C ARG A 84 17.18 3.01 -21.54
N ILE A 85 18.04 3.49 -20.65
CA ILE A 85 19.00 4.57 -20.97
C ILE A 85 20.32 4.04 -21.53
N HIS A 86 20.82 2.91 -21.02
CA HIS A 86 22.16 2.40 -21.32
C HIS A 86 22.18 1.03 -22.02
N GLY A 87 21.02 0.48 -22.39
CA GLY A 87 20.88 -0.77 -23.16
C GLY A 87 21.26 -2.06 -22.44
N VAL A 88 22.10 -2.01 -21.40
CA VAL A 88 22.61 -3.18 -20.67
C VAL A 88 22.26 -3.08 -19.18
N GLY A 89 21.45 -4.01 -18.68
CA GLY A 89 21.02 -4.04 -17.29
C GLY A 89 20.15 -5.23 -16.92
N LEU A 90 19.87 -5.39 -15.62
CA LEU A 90 18.95 -6.40 -15.08
C LEU A 90 17.56 -6.24 -15.71
N GLY A 91 16.99 -7.34 -16.20
CA GLY A 91 15.70 -7.37 -16.88
C GLY A 91 14.50 -7.07 -15.97
N ARG A 92 13.30 -7.09 -16.55
CA ARG A 92 12.04 -6.88 -15.82
C ARG A 92 11.87 -7.96 -14.75
N THR A 93 11.60 -7.56 -13.52
CA THR A 93 11.30 -8.50 -12.43
C THR A 93 9.80 -8.49 -12.15
N TRP A 94 9.17 -9.65 -12.34
CA TRP A 94 7.79 -9.90 -11.94
C TRP A 94 7.78 -10.70 -10.64
N ARG A 95 6.84 -10.39 -9.75
CA ARG A 95 6.59 -11.13 -8.51
C ARG A 95 5.12 -11.49 -8.43
N LYS A 96 4.81 -12.78 -8.17
CA LYS A 96 3.44 -13.20 -7.85
C LYS A 96 3.12 -12.72 -6.43
N LEU A 97 2.01 -12.00 -6.30
CA LEU A 97 1.45 -11.56 -5.03
C LEU A 97 0.16 -12.32 -4.80
N HIS A 98 0.11 -13.13 -3.74
CA HIS A 98 -1.09 -13.82 -3.32
C HIS A 98 -1.84 -12.94 -2.33
N LEU A 99 -3.06 -12.51 -2.68
CA LEU A 99 -3.91 -11.69 -1.83
C LEU A 99 -5.15 -12.46 -1.40
N GLY A 100 -5.57 -12.21 -0.15
CA GLY A 100 -6.79 -12.74 0.42
C GLY A 100 -7.69 -11.59 0.72
N VAL A 101 -8.92 -11.65 0.21
CA VAL A 101 -9.90 -10.59 0.39
C VAL A 101 -11.15 -11.20 0.99
N ASN A 102 -11.67 -10.59 2.05
CA ASN A 102 -12.96 -10.97 2.60
C ASN A 102 -14.04 -10.64 1.56
N GLU A 103 -14.81 -11.65 1.15
CA GLU A 103 -15.86 -11.49 0.13
C GLU A 103 -16.89 -10.43 0.52
N ALA A 104 -17.27 -10.38 1.80
CA ALA A 104 -18.35 -9.51 2.26
C ALA A 104 -17.93 -8.04 2.39
N THR A 105 -16.66 -7.77 2.74
CA THR A 105 -16.18 -6.41 3.04
C THR A 105 -15.23 -5.86 1.99
N GLY A 106 -14.64 -6.70 1.15
CA GLY A 106 -13.57 -6.30 0.22
C GLY A 106 -12.25 -5.96 0.91
N GLU A 107 -12.11 -6.19 2.21
CA GLU A 107 -10.89 -5.91 2.96
C GLU A 107 -9.82 -6.98 2.72
N ILE A 108 -8.56 -6.56 2.57
CA ILE A 108 -7.42 -7.47 2.48
C ILE A 108 -7.18 -8.06 3.87
N ASP A 109 -7.41 -9.36 4.00
CA ASP A 109 -7.14 -10.07 5.24
C ASP A 109 -5.69 -10.59 5.27
N LYS A 110 -5.09 -10.59 6.46
CA LYS A 110 -3.74 -11.12 6.65
C LYS A 110 -3.80 -12.64 6.57
N TYR A 111 -3.35 -13.18 5.44
CA TYR A 111 -3.06 -14.61 5.33
C TYR A 111 -2.08 -15.04 6.42
N ASN A 112 -2.58 -15.81 7.39
CA ASN A 112 -1.75 -16.37 8.44
C ASN A 112 -0.82 -17.44 7.82
N ARG A 113 0.43 -17.55 8.30
CA ARG A 113 1.47 -18.43 7.73
C ARG A 113 1.05 -19.91 7.64
N LEU A 114 0.08 -20.31 8.46
CA LEU A 114 -0.53 -21.65 8.47
C LEU A 114 -1.43 -21.89 7.25
N LEU A 115 -2.19 -20.90 6.79
CA LEU A 115 -3.00 -20.99 5.58
C LEU A 115 -2.12 -21.14 4.34
N TYR A 116 -1.01 -20.39 4.25
CA TYR A 116 -0.05 -20.54 3.14
C TYR A 116 0.48 -21.98 3.03
N ARG A 117 0.80 -22.63 4.16
CA ARG A 117 1.22 -24.04 4.20
C ARG A 117 0.11 -25.02 3.85
N PHE A 118 -1.14 -24.69 4.19
CA PHE A 118 -2.32 -25.48 3.83
C PHE A 118 -2.59 -25.43 2.31
N TYR A 119 -2.58 -24.23 1.70
CA TYR A 119 -2.72 -24.06 0.25
C TYR A 119 -1.62 -24.76 -0.55
N HIS A 120 -0.36 -24.64 -0.12
CA HIS A 120 0.76 -25.31 -0.78
C HIS A 120 0.73 -26.84 -0.64
N ARG A 121 0.04 -27.36 0.40
CA ARG A 121 -0.16 -28.80 0.63
C ARG A 121 -1.34 -29.38 -0.18
N LEU A 122 -2.32 -28.56 -0.54
CA LEU A 122 -3.44 -28.95 -1.42
C LEU A 122 -3.07 -28.98 -2.93
N ASN A 123 -1.82 -28.68 -3.28
CA ASN A 123 -1.29 -28.70 -4.65
C ASN A 123 -2.12 -27.89 -5.68
N ILE A 124 -2.79 -26.83 -5.21
CA ILE A 124 -3.51 -25.89 -6.07
C ILE A 124 -2.47 -24.93 -6.62
N ASN A 125 -1.98 -25.21 -7.83
CA ASN A 125 -1.05 -24.35 -8.55
C ASN A 125 -1.86 -23.29 -9.33
N PHE A 126 -1.70 -22.02 -8.97
CA PHE A 126 -2.07 -20.86 -9.80
C PHE A 126 -0.79 -20.24 -10.40
#